data_AF-A0A1D6J6J0-F1
#
_entry.id   AF-A0A1D6J6J0-F1
#
_cell.length_a   1.000
_cell.length_b   1.000
_cell.length_c   1.000
_cell.angle_alpha   90.00
_cell.angle_beta   90.00
_cell.angle_gamma   90.00
#
_symmetry.space_group_name_H-M   'P 1'
#
loop_
_entity.id
_entity.type
_entity.pdbx_description
1 polymer ?
#
loop_
_entity_poly.entity_id
_entity_poly.type
_entity_poly.pdbx_seq_one_letter_code
_entity_poly.pdbx_strand_id
1 'polypeptide(L)'
;MKANVAADDPRAVLRVFRQMRSDDVDRDLVTYNTLIFGLARARMVAKARAFLDDMAAEGHLPNVVTYTSLMNRMCVKGDALGALKLLEEMQGKGSILGPSSSDLRCLCAAPWVGRLLLDPDARGCCRNVQDGAARSFCHELGLMCQVSGMDFVLEPVLSPCYARPELVERALKGRYQDAMNILRPQGRELNLLIVILPDNNGSLYGDVKRICETNLGLVSQCCLTKHVFKVNKQQYLANVALKINVKVGGRNTVLVDALARRIPLVSDIATIIFSADVTHPHPGEDSSPSIAAVVASQDWPEVTKYAGLVIAQAHRQELIQDLFKVWQDPKRGTFSGGMIRELLISFWRATGQKPKRIIFYRDGVSEGQFYQVLLYELDAIRKAYASLESDYQPPVTFVVVQKRHHTRLFANNHNDNRAVDKSGNILPGTMVDSKICHPTEFDFYLCSHAGIQGTSRPAHYHVLWDENNFTADGLQTLTNNLCYTYARCTRSVSIAFRARFYMEPDTSDSGSMASRGPPLGGRHTKAAGVGNVAVRPLPALKENVKRVMFYC
;
A
#
# COMPACT_ATOMS: atom_id res chain seq x y z
N MET A 1 -10.74 -28.07 -36.70
CA MET A 1 -9.49 -27.74 -35.97
C MET A 1 -9.79 -26.64 -34.96
N LYS A 2 -9.72 -26.90 -33.64
CA LYS A 2 -9.76 -25.83 -32.63
C LYS A 2 -8.32 -25.39 -32.35
N ALA A 3 -8.05 -24.10 -32.38
CA ALA A 3 -6.72 -23.53 -32.13
C ALA A 3 -6.33 -23.66 -30.64
N ASN A 4 -6.03 -24.88 -30.18
CA ASN A 4 -5.35 -25.15 -28.91
C ASN A 4 -3.83 -25.08 -29.10
N VAL A 5 -3.35 -24.04 -29.79
CA VAL A 5 -1.92 -23.77 -29.93
C VAL A 5 -1.48 -23.10 -28.65
N ALA A 6 -0.43 -23.63 -28.02
CA ALA A 6 0.17 -23.05 -26.82
C ALA A 6 0.37 -21.54 -27.02
N ALA A 7 -0.27 -20.73 -26.18
CA ALA A 7 -0.33 -19.26 -26.25
C ALA A 7 1.03 -18.54 -26.08
N ASP A 8 2.14 -19.28 -26.23
CA ASP A 8 3.50 -18.87 -25.89
C ASP A 8 4.38 -18.63 -27.14
N ASP A 9 3.97 -19.05 -28.34
CA ASP A 9 4.67 -18.71 -29.60
C ASP A 9 3.79 -17.89 -30.57
N PRO A 10 3.98 -16.55 -30.65
CA PRO A 10 3.21 -15.67 -31.53
C PRO A 10 3.41 -15.98 -33.03
N ARG A 11 4.53 -16.57 -33.43
CA ARG A 11 4.79 -16.91 -34.85
C ARG A 11 4.02 -18.15 -35.27
N ALA A 12 3.89 -19.14 -34.39
CA ALA A 12 3.05 -20.31 -34.60
C ALA A 12 1.56 -19.93 -34.71
N VAL A 13 1.08 -19.07 -33.81
CA VAL A 13 -0.33 -18.63 -33.81
C VAL A 13 -0.67 -17.85 -35.10
N LEU A 14 0.21 -16.94 -35.55
CA LEU A 14 0.02 -16.24 -36.83
C LEU A 14 0.05 -17.17 -38.05
N ARG A 15 0.83 -18.26 -37.99
CA ARG A 15 0.88 -19.27 -39.06
C ARG A 15 -0.42 -20.06 -39.14
N VAL A 16 -0.94 -20.50 -37.99
CA VAL A 16 -2.22 -21.21 -37.91
C VAL A 16 -3.37 -20.33 -38.35
N PHE A 17 -3.36 -19.03 -38.02
CA PHE A 17 -4.38 -18.10 -38.51
C PHE A 17 -4.38 -17.95 -40.04
N ARG A 18 -3.18 -17.89 -40.66
CA ARG A 18 -3.06 -17.86 -42.12
C ARG A 18 -3.53 -19.17 -42.75
N GLN A 19 -3.24 -20.30 -42.10
CA GLN A 19 -3.69 -21.61 -42.57
C GLN A 19 -5.22 -21.76 -42.50
N MET A 20 -5.86 -21.24 -41.45
CA MET A 20 -7.33 -21.20 -41.39
C MET A 20 -7.95 -20.37 -42.52
N ARG A 21 -7.20 -19.37 -43.07
CA ARG A 21 -7.62 -18.61 -44.25
C ARG A 21 -7.48 -19.40 -45.56
N SER A 22 -6.49 -20.27 -45.68
CA SER A 22 -6.31 -21.12 -46.87
C SER A 22 -7.24 -22.34 -46.86
N ASP A 23 -7.63 -22.79 -45.67
CA ASP A 23 -8.41 -24.02 -45.47
C ASP A 23 -9.92 -23.75 -45.36
N ASP A 24 -10.36 -22.51 -45.63
CA ASP A 24 -11.76 -22.05 -45.56
C ASP A 24 -12.46 -22.37 -44.22
N VAL A 25 -11.71 -22.23 -43.12
CA VAL A 25 -12.22 -22.51 -41.77
C VAL A 25 -12.70 -21.21 -41.13
N ASP A 26 -13.99 -21.16 -40.80
CA ASP A 26 -14.60 -20.03 -40.09
C ASP A 26 -13.89 -19.73 -38.77
N ARG A 27 -13.62 -18.44 -38.55
CA ARG A 27 -13.04 -17.93 -37.31
C ARG A 27 -14.16 -17.58 -36.36
N ASP A 28 -13.96 -17.90 -35.09
CA ASP A 28 -14.91 -17.57 -34.03
C ASP A 28 -14.30 -16.57 -33.03
N LEU A 29 -15.16 -16.09 -32.13
CA LEU A 29 -14.80 -15.19 -31.02
C LEU A 29 -13.62 -15.73 -30.19
N VAL A 30 -13.55 -17.06 -30.00
CA VAL A 30 -12.50 -17.71 -29.22
C VAL A 30 -11.15 -17.62 -29.93
N THR A 31 -11.15 -17.80 -31.25
CA THR A 31 -9.95 -17.69 -32.10
C THR A 31 -9.36 -16.28 -32.02
N TYR A 32 -10.19 -15.24 -32.21
CA TYR A 32 -9.77 -13.85 -32.11
C TYR A 32 -9.26 -13.47 -30.71
N ASN A 33 -9.97 -13.87 -29.66
CA ASN A 33 -9.54 -13.60 -28.28
C ASN A 33 -8.19 -14.25 -27.95
N THR A 34 -7.96 -15.48 -28.43
CA THR A 34 -6.69 -16.20 -28.22
C THR A 34 -5.54 -15.52 -28.97
N LEU A 35 -5.77 -15.06 -30.20
CA LEU A 35 -4.80 -14.30 -31.01
C LEU A 35 -4.42 -12.97 -30.36
N ILE A 36 -5.43 -12.18 -29.99
CA ILE A 36 -5.24 -10.86 -29.39
C ILE A 36 -4.49 -11.01 -28.07
N PHE A 37 -4.86 -12.00 -27.24
CA PHE A 37 -4.17 -12.30 -25.99
C PHE A 37 -2.70 -12.72 -26.21
N GLY A 38 -2.45 -13.67 -27.12
CA GLY A 38 -1.10 -14.14 -27.43
C GLY A 38 -0.19 -13.05 -28.02
N LEU A 39 -0.72 -12.23 -28.94
CA LEU A 39 0.01 -11.11 -29.55
C LEU A 39 0.26 -9.98 -28.56
N ALA A 40 -0.70 -9.70 -27.69
CA ALA A 40 -0.50 -8.76 -26.57
C ALA A 40 0.62 -9.28 -25.65
N ARG A 41 0.61 -10.56 -25.27
CA ARG A 41 1.67 -11.18 -24.44
C ARG A 41 3.04 -11.11 -25.11
N ALA A 42 3.09 -11.31 -26.42
CA ALA A 42 4.28 -11.23 -27.26
C ALA A 42 4.78 -9.79 -27.57
N ARG A 43 4.22 -8.77 -26.92
CA ARG A 43 4.58 -7.34 -27.10
C ARG A 43 4.26 -6.77 -28.49
N MET A 44 3.42 -7.44 -29.28
CA MET A 44 3.03 -7.02 -30.63
C MET A 44 1.72 -6.23 -30.63
N VAL A 45 1.63 -5.16 -29.81
CA VAL A 45 0.38 -4.41 -29.56
C VAL A 45 -0.28 -3.88 -30.84
N ALA A 46 0.52 -3.36 -31.79
CA ALA A 46 -0.02 -2.86 -33.06
C ALA A 46 -0.72 -3.96 -33.88
N LYS A 47 -0.19 -5.20 -33.84
CA LYS A 47 -0.84 -6.34 -34.49
C LYS A 47 -2.08 -6.77 -33.72
N ALA A 48 -2.01 -6.84 -32.39
CA ALA A 48 -3.17 -7.15 -31.57
C ALA A 48 -4.33 -6.15 -31.79
N ARG A 49 -4.02 -4.86 -32.02
CA ARG A 49 -4.99 -3.84 -32.40
C ARG A 49 -5.59 -4.09 -33.79
N ALA A 50 -4.76 -4.40 -34.79
CA ALA A 50 -5.26 -4.76 -36.11
C ALA A 50 -6.22 -5.96 -36.07
N PHE A 51 -5.93 -6.98 -35.24
CA PHE A 51 -6.84 -8.11 -35.05
C PHE A 51 -8.13 -7.75 -34.32
N LEU A 52 -8.13 -6.73 -33.46
CA LEU A 52 -9.35 -6.20 -32.84
C LEU A 52 -10.24 -5.50 -33.90
N ASP A 53 -9.62 -4.75 -34.80
CA ASP A 53 -10.31 -4.07 -35.89
C ASP A 53 -10.85 -5.08 -36.93
N ASP A 54 -10.05 -6.11 -37.28
CA ASP A 54 -10.45 -7.22 -38.17
C ASP A 54 -11.63 -8.01 -37.59
N MET A 55 -11.59 -8.29 -36.29
CA MET A 55 -12.68 -8.98 -35.58
C MET A 55 -14.00 -8.22 -35.71
N ALA A 56 -13.96 -6.88 -35.56
CA ALA A 56 -15.14 -6.04 -35.73
C ALA A 56 -15.62 -5.99 -37.18
N ALA A 57 -14.71 -5.99 -38.15
CA ALA A 57 -15.03 -6.01 -39.58
C ALA A 57 -15.66 -7.33 -40.04
N GLU A 58 -15.28 -8.46 -39.45
CA GLU A 58 -15.89 -9.78 -39.69
C GLU A 58 -17.19 -9.99 -38.89
N GLY A 59 -17.72 -8.95 -38.22
CA GLY A 59 -19.01 -8.98 -37.54
C GLY A 59 -18.99 -9.60 -36.14
N HIS A 60 -17.81 -9.88 -35.58
CA HIS A 60 -17.68 -10.35 -34.20
C HIS A 60 -17.53 -9.16 -33.24
N LEU A 61 -18.42 -9.07 -32.25
CA LEU A 61 -18.37 -8.01 -31.25
C LEU A 61 -17.28 -8.29 -30.20
N PRO A 62 -16.27 -7.42 -30.06
CA PRO A 62 -15.27 -7.57 -29.01
C PRO A 62 -15.92 -7.43 -27.64
N ASN A 63 -15.54 -8.30 -26.71
CA ASN A 63 -16.09 -8.32 -25.35
C ASN A 63 -15.10 -7.71 -24.34
N VAL A 64 -15.52 -7.61 -23.09
CA VAL A 64 -14.70 -7.05 -22.00
C VAL A 64 -13.33 -7.74 -21.92
N VAL A 65 -13.25 -9.05 -22.15
CA VAL A 65 -11.99 -9.82 -22.10
C VAL A 65 -11.02 -9.38 -23.20
N THR A 66 -11.54 -9.10 -24.40
CA THR A 66 -10.75 -8.63 -25.55
C THR A 66 -10.11 -7.27 -25.29
N TYR A 67 -10.90 -6.28 -24.86
CA TYR A 67 -10.42 -4.92 -24.56
C TYR A 67 -9.46 -4.90 -23.37
N THR A 68 -9.81 -5.61 -22.28
CA THR A 68 -8.97 -5.67 -21.07
C THR A 68 -7.59 -6.26 -21.36
N SER A 69 -7.48 -7.28 -22.21
CA SER A 69 -6.19 -7.89 -22.57
C SER A 69 -5.24 -6.92 -23.29
N LEU A 70 -5.78 -6.11 -24.21
CA LEU A 70 -5.06 -5.07 -24.93
C LEU A 70 -4.71 -3.89 -24.02
N MET A 71 -5.69 -3.37 -23.28
CA MET A 71 -5.51 -2.25 -22.36
C MET A 71 -4.45 -2.54 -21.30
N ASN A 72 -4.50 -3.72 -20.66
CA ASN A 72 -3.51 -4.13 -19.67
C ASN A 72 -2.10 -4.08 -20.28
N ARG A 73 -1.90 -4.61 -21.49
CA ARG A 73 -0.58 -4.58 -22.15
C ARG A 73 -0.13 -3.17 -22.55
N MET A 74 -1.05 -2.30 -22.96
CA MET A 74 -0.74 -0.89 -23.26
C MET A 74 -0.30 -0.14 -22.01
N CYS A 75 -0.99 -0.35 -20.89
CA CYS A 75 -0.59 0.13 -19.57
C CYS A 75 0.79 -0.40 -19.16
N VAL A 76 1.09 -1.69 -19.39
CA VAL A 76 2.42 -2.28 -19.15
C VAL A 76 3.53 -1.58 -19.96
N LYS A 77 3.21 -1.06 -21.16
CA LYS A 77 4.17 -0.37 -22.03
C LYS A 77 4.29 1.14 -21.73
N GLY A 78 3.54 1.66 -20.76
CA GLY A 78 3.47 3.09 -20.45
C GLY A 78 2.56 3.90 -21.38
N ASP A 79 1.79 3.24 -22.25
CA ASP A 79 0.80 3.90 -23.13
C ASP A 79 -0.57 3.99 -22.44
N ALA A 80 -0.63 4.77 -21.36
CA ALA A 80 -1.85 4.97 -20.58
C ALA A 80 -2.94 5.70 -21.38
N LEU A 81 -2.56 6.63 -22.25
CA LEU A 81 -3.50 7.39 -23.09
C LEU A 81 -4.16 6.49 -24.14
N GLY A 82 -3.39 5.59 -24.77
CA GLY A 82 -3.95 4.62 -25.71
C GLY A 82 -4.88 3.61 -25.04
N ALA A 83 -4.55 3.18 -23.82
CA ALA A 83 -5.45 2.33 -23.03
C ALA A 83 -6.76 3.04 -22.64
N LEU A 84 -6.70 4.34 -22.34
CA LEU A 84 -7.87 5.15 -22.02
C LEU A 84 -8.78 5.36 -23.24
N LYS A 85 -8.22 5.57 -24.43
CA LYS A 85 -9.01 5.62 -25.69
C LYS A 85 -9.73 4.30 -25.98
N LEU A 86 -9.10 3.16 -25.71
CA LEU A 86 -9.75 1.84 -25.83
C LEU A 86 -10.89 1.66 -24.82
N LEU A 87 -10.75 2.21 -23.61
CA LEU A 87 -11.80 2.20 -22.60
C LEU A 87 -13.01 3.03 -23.05
N GLU A 88 -12.78 4.23 -23.57
CA GLU A 88 -13.82 5.10 -24.13
C GLU A 88 -14.52 4.43 -25.32
N GLU A 89 -13.77 3.75 -26.19
CA GLU A 89 -14.31 2.99 -27.31
C GLU A 89 -15.20 1.82 -26.83
N MET A 90 -14.78 1.10 -25.79
CA MET A 90 -15.57 0.04 -25.17
C MET A 90 -16.88 0.58 -24.56
N GLN A 91 -16.84 1.75 -23.92
CA GLN A 91 -18.01 2.42 -23.36
C GLN A 91 -18.96 2.95 -24.44
N GLY A 92 -18.43 3.49 -25.54
CA GLY A 92 -19.22 4.00 -26.67
C GLY A 92 -19.96 2.93 -27.48
N LYS A 93 -19.49 1.67 -27.43
CA LYS A 93 -20.08 0.53 -28.16
C LYS A 93 -21.16 -0.25 -27.37
N GLY A 94 -21.65 0.28 -26.24
CA GLY A 94 -22.90 -0.17 -25.61
C GLY A 94 -22.85 -1.45 -24.76
N SER A 95 -21.70 -1.87 -24.25
CA SER A 95 -21.65 -2.96 -23.26
C SER A 95 -22.04 -2.46 -21.85
N ILE A 96 -23.20 -2.89 -21.35
CA ILE A 96 -23.83 -2.46 -20.06
C ILE A 96 -23.05 -2.91 -18.79
N LEU A 97 -21.86 -3.48 -18.93
CA LEU A 97 -20.97 -3.75 -17.80
C LEU A 97 -19.68 -2.97 -18.02
N GLY A 98 -19.57 -1.83 -17.35
CA GLY A 98 -18.29 -1.14 -17.19
C GLY A 98 -17.25 -2.13 -16.65
N PRO A 99 -15.95 -1.99 -17.01
CA PRO A 99 -14.94 -2.88 -16.50
C PRO A 99 -14.92 -2.73 -14.97
N SER A 100 -14.86 -3.85 -14.26
CA SER A 100 -14.63 -3.81 -12.81
C SER A 100 -13.34 -3.04 -12.53
N SER A 101 -13.31 -2.30 -11.43
CA SER A 101 -12.16 -1.52 -10.95
C SER A 101 -10.86 -2.33 -10.70
N SER A 102 -10.87 -3.64 -11.02
CA SER A 102 -9.76 -4.58 -10.94
C SER A 102 -8.88 -4.68 -12.19
N ASP A 103 -9.23 -3.99 -13.30
CA ASP A 103 -8.79 -4.41 -14.64
C ASP A 103 -7.79 -3.44 -15.33
N LEU A 104 -7.39 -2.35 -14.66
CA LEU A 104 -6.32 -1.44 -15.10
C LEU A 104 -5.04 -1.66 -14.27
N ARG A 105 -4.19 -2.61 -14.69
CA ARG A 105 -2.92 -2.96 -14.01
C ARG A 105 -1.71 -2.28 -14.68
N CYS A 106 -0.79 -1.72 -13.89
CA CYS A 106 0.49 -1.13 -14.34
C CYS A 106 1.70 -1.81 -13.65
N LEU A 107 2.80 -2.03 -14.38
CA LEU A 107 4.00 -2.74 -13.89
C LEU A 107 5.02 -1.86 -13.14
N CYS A 108 5.76 -2.52 -12.24
CA CYS A 108 7.22 -2.40 -12.15
C CYS A 108 7.86 -3.80 -12.26
N ALA A 109 9.09 -3.88 -12.78
CA ALA A 109 9.88 -5.11 -12.84
C ALA A 109 10.74 -5.25 -11.57
N ALA A 110 10.82 -6.45 -11.00
CA ALA A 110 11.64 -6.70 -9.80
C ALA A 110 12.30 -8.09 -9.82
N PRO A 111 13.62 -8.19 -10.00
CA PRO A 111 14.35 -9.44 -9.72
C PRO A 111 14.44 -9.76 -8.20
N TRP A 112 14.30 -11.03 -7.79
CA TRP A 112 14.50 -11.47 -6.39
C TRP A 112 15.36 -12.72 -6.19
N VAL A 113 15.74 -12.91 -4.95
CA VAL A 113 16.42 -14.09 -4.41
C VAL A 113 15.41 -14.93 -3.66
N GLY A 114 15.59 -16.25 -3.76
CA GLY A 114 14.79 -17.21 -3.04
C GLY A 114 14.84 -17.13 -1.54
N ARG A 115 13.68 -17.49 -1.01
CA ARG A 115 13.37 -18.22 0.21
C ARG A 115 14.40 -18.16 1.34
N LEU A 116 13.95 -17.49 2.39
CA LEU A 116 14.31 -17.78 3.75
C LEU A 116 13.07 -18.37 4.45
N LEU A 117 13.09 -19.67 4.75
CA LEU A 117 12.15 -20.28 5.69
C LEU A 117 12.72 -20.06 7.10
N LEU A 118 11.90 -19.58 8.03
CA LEU A 118 12.28 -19.43 9.43
C LEU A 118 11.39 -20.34 10.28
N ASP A 119 12.00 -21.22 11.08
CA ASP A 119 11.33 -22.27 11.86
C ASP A 119 11.77 -22.29 13.34
N PRO A 120 10.88 -22.02 14.30
CA PRO A 120 11.11 -22.13 15.75
C PRO A 120 11.44 -23.50 16.33
N ASP A 121 10.91 -24.59 15.81
CA ASP A 121 10.79 -25.81 16.61
C ASP A 121 11.67 -26.95 16.12
N ALA A 122 12.94 -26.92 16.53
CA ALA A 122 13.79 -28.11 16.47
C ALA A 122 13.55 -29.10 17.62
N ARG A 123 12.40 -29.02 18.31
CA ARG A 123 11.95 -30.01 19.29
C ARG A 123 10.43 -30.18 19.26
N GLY A 124 9.97 -31.01 18.32
CA GLY A 124 8.74 -31.80 18.48
C GLY A 124 7.41 -31.05 18.35
N CYS A 125 6.68 -31.37 17.28
CA CYS A 125 5.23 -31.17 17.12
C CYS A 125 4.74 -29.79 16.63
N CYS A 126 5.27 -29.33 15.49
CA CYS A 126 4.52 -28.51 14.51
C CYS A 126 4.80 -29.07 13.11
N ARG A 127 3.84 -29.06 12.19
CA ARG A 127 3.99 -29.64 10.84
C ARG A 127 5.10 -28.90 10.08
N ASN A 128 6.30 -29.49 10.02
CA ASN A 128 7.43 -28.96 9.27
C ASN A 128 7.01 -28.65 7.82
N VAL A 129 7.23 -27.41 7.36
CA VAL A 129 7.08 -27.09 5.94
C VAL A 129 8.17 -27.84 5.20
N GLN A 130 7.81 -28.88 4.44
CA GLN A 130 8.76 -29.59 3.60
C GLN A 130 9.28 -28.66 2.50
N ASP A 131 10.53 -28.87 2.06
CA ASP A 131 11.14 -28.09 0.98
C ASP A 131 10.27 -28.05 -0.28
N GLY A 132 9.68 -29.19 -0.65
CA GLY A 132 8.76 -29.28 -1.78
C GLY A 132 7.53 -28.39 -1.63
N ALA A 133 6.92 -28.34 -0.45
CA ALA A 133 5.74 -27.52 -0.18
C ALA A 133 6.06 -26.01 -0.24
N ALA A 134 7.19 -25.60 0.35
CA ALA A 134 7.69 -24.25 0.17
C ALA A 134 7.99 -23.95 -1.31
N ARG A 135 8.44 -24.96 -2.08
CA ARG A 135 8.78 -24.82 -3.51
C ARG A 135 7.56 -24.56 -4.36
N SER A 136 6.55 -25.38 -4.19
CA SER A 136 5.25 -25.16 -4.81
C SER A 136 4.68 -23.79 -4.44
N PHE A 137 4.64 -23.44 -3.16
CA PHE A 137 4.03 -22.19 -2.72
C PHE A 137 4.69 -20.94 -3.29
N CYS A 138 6.03 -20.83 -3.26
CA CYS A 138 6.72 -19.68 -3.83
C CYS A 138 6.59 -19.64 -5.36
N HIS A 139 6.56 -20.79 -6.02
CA HIS A 139 6.35 -20.86 -7.47
C HIS A 139 4.93 -20.41 -7.84
N GLU A 140 3.89 -20.90 -7.15
CA GLU A 140 2.49 -20.47 -7.30
C GLU A 140 2.34 -18.96 -7.06
N LEU A 141 3.01 -18.42 -6.02
CA LEU A 141 3.03 -16.99 -5.75
C LEU A 141 3.73 -16.21 -6.88
N GLY A 142 4.84 -16.72 -7.40
CA GLY A 142 5.55 -16.09 -8.51
C GLY A 142 4.74 -16.09 -9.81
N LEU A 143 4.01 -17.18 -10.08
CA LEU A 143 3.06 -17.23 -11.20
C LEU A 143 1.93 -16.23 -11.01
N MET A 144 1.37 -16.10 -9.80
CA MET A 144 0.38 -15.07 -9.50
C MET A 144 0.96 -13.66 -9.70
N CYS A 145 2.24 -13.48 -9.32
CA CYS A 145 3.18 -12.45 -9.75
C CYS A 145 3.00 -12.02 -11.21
N GLN A 146 3.37 -12.94 -12.09
CA GLN A 146 3.40 -12.78 -13.54
C GLN A 146 2.02 -12.58 -14.15
N VAL A 147 1.03 -13.38 -13.73
CA VAL A 147 -0.37 -13.25 -14.17
C VAL A 147 -0.92 -11.88 -13.77
N SER A 148 -0.45 -11.34 -12.64
CA SER A 148 -0.83 -10.01 -12.19
C SER A 148 -0.12 -8.87 -12.94
N GLY A 149 0.71 -9.21 -13.91
CA GLY A 149 1.45 -8.29 -14.74
C GLY A 149 2.90 -8.13 -14.31
N MET A 150 3.31 -8.50 -13.09
CA MET A 150 4.66 -8.22 -12.62
C MET A 150 5.72 -9.00 -13.43
N ASP A 151 6.82 -8.34 -13.79
CA ASP A 151 7.97 -9.06 -14.36
C ASP A 151 8.66 -9.84 -13.24
N PHE A 152 8.23 -11.10 -13.08
CA PHE A 152 8.58 -11.98 -11.97
C PHE A 152 9.41 -13.18 -12.43
N VAL A 153 10.72 -13.14 -12.18
CA VAL A 153 11.63 -14.31 -12.22
C VAL A 153 11.11 -15.43 -11.30
N LEU A 154 10.65 -16.55 -11.86
CA LEU A 154 10.13 -17.66 -11.04
C LEU A 154 11.22 -18.39 -10.25
N GLU A 155 12.41 -18.48 -10.84
CA GLU A 155 13.55 -19.16 -10.23
C GLU A 155 14.28 -18.26 -9.22
N PRO A 156 14.37 -18.69 -7.95
CA PRO A 156 15.10 -17.94 -6.96
C PRO A 156 16.62 -17.99 -7.16
N VAL A 157 17.32 -16.89 -6.85
CA VAL A 157 18.81 -16.85 -6.87
C VAL A 157 19.45 -17.87 -5.92
N LEU A 158 18.82 -18.17 -4.79
CA LEU A 158 19.29 -19.17 -3.83
C LEU A 158 18.18 -20.17 -3.49
N SER A 159 18.57 -21.43 -3.28
CA SER A 159 17.65 -22.45 -2.78
C SER A 159 17.12 -22.12 -1.38
N PRO A 160 15.91 -22.55 -1.00
CA PRO A 160 15.35 -22.32 0.33
C PRO A 160 16.25 -22.82 1.44
N CYS A 161 16.28 -22.11 2.56
CA CYS A 161 16.94 -22.57 3.78
C CYS A 161 16.05 -22.38 4.99
N TYR A 162 16.25 -23.21 6.02
CA TYR A 162 15.61 -23.07 7.33
C TYR A 162 16.57 -22.41 8.31
N ALA A 163 16.05 -21.57 9.18
CA ALA A 163 16.80 -21.09 10.34
C ALA A 163 15.91 -20.97 11.57
N ARG A 164 16.51 -21.22 12.73
CA ARG A 164 15.83 -21.03 14.01
C ARG A 164 15.66 -19.54 14.31
N PRO A 165 14.58 -19.11 15.01
CA PRO A 165 14.31 -17.73 15.37
C PRO A 165 15.48 -17.08 16.10
N GLU A 166 16.16 -17.81 16.98
CA GLU A 166 17.31 -17.29 17.73
C GLU A 166 18.51 -16.99 16.82
N LEU A 167 18.54 -17.61 15.64
CA LEU A 167 19.59 -17.46 14.63
C LEU A 167 19.12 -16.65 13.42
N VAL A 168 17.93 -16.02 13.47
CA VAL A 168 17.31 -15.33 12.33
C VAL A 168 18.21 -14.24 11.77
N GLU A 169 18.87 -13.46 12.63
CA GLU A 169 19.72 -12.37 12.20
C GLU A 169 20.96 -12.87 11.46
N ARG A 170 21.62 -13.90 12.00
CA ARG A 170 22.78 -14.52 11.37
C ARG A 170 22.40 -15.15 10.04
N ALA A 171 21.26 -15.84 9.99
CA ALA A 171 20.75 -16.44 8.77
C ALA A 171 20.42 -15.39 7.71
N LEU A 172 19.66 -14.34 8.05
CA LEU A 172 19.33 -13.24 7.14
C LEU A 172 20.58 -12.58 6.55
N LYS A 173 21.55 -12.23 7.42
CA LYS A 173 22.81 -11.60 7.01
C LYS A 173 23.63 -12.49 6.09
N GLY A 174 23.84 -13.76 6.46
CA GLY A 174 24.61 -14.71 5.63
C GLY A 174 23.96 -14.93 4.27
N ARG A 175 22.64 -15.14 4.25
CA ARG A 175 21.88 -15.38 3.02
C ARG A 175 21.85 -14.18 2.10
N TYR A 176 21.78 -12.97 2.66
CA TYR A 176 21.91 -11.74 1.89
C TYR A 176 23.30 -11.61 1.26
N GLN A 177 24.37 -11.94 1.99
CA GLN A 177 25.73 -11.92 1.47
C GLN A 177 25.93 -12.94 0.34
N ASP A 178 25.49 -14.18 0.53
CA ASP A 178 25.55 -15.23 -0.50
C ASP A 178 24.86 -14.80 -1.80
N ALA A 179 23.67 -14.20 -1.65
CA ALA A 179 22.88 -13.70 -2.77
C ALA A 179 23.59 -12.56 -3.51
N MET A 180 24.15 -11.61 -2.76
CA MET A 180 24.89 -10.47 -3.30
C MET A 180 26.17 -10.90 -4.00
N ASN A 181 26.85 -11.95 -3.53
CA ASN A 181 28.05 -12.49 -4.19
C ASN A 181 27.74 -13.04 -5.59
N ILE A 182 26.53 -13.55 -5.81
CA ILE A 182 26.07 -14.01 -7.15
C ILE A 182 25.62 -12.83 -8.02
N LEU A 183 24.92 -11.86 -7.43
CA LEU A 183 24.25 -10.78 -8.17
C LEU A 183 25.16 -9.59 -8.52
N ARG A 184 26.05 -9.19 -7.61
CA ARG A 184 26.93 -8.03 -7.81
C ARG A 184 27.82 -8.13 -9.05
N PRO A 185 28.44 -9.30 -9.36
CA PRO A 185 29.20 -9.45 -10.61
C PRO A 185 28.37 -9.23 -11.88
N GLN A 186 27.04 -9.37 -11.80
CA GLN A 186 26.11 -9.16 -12.91
C GLN A 186 25.53 -7.72 -12.94
N GLY A 187 25.96 -6.83 -12.04
CA GLY A 187 25.39 -5.49 -11.88
C GLY A 187 23.94 -5.51 -11.38
N ARG A 188 23.51 -6.58 -10.71
CA ARG A 188 22.15 -6.76 -10.21
C ARG A 188 22.09 -6.59 -8.70
N GLU A 189 20.94 -6.14 -8.22
CA GLU A 189 20.62 -6.09 -6.79
C GLU A 189 19.44 -7.03 -6.48
N LEU A 190 19.29 -7.35 -5.20
CA LEU A 190 18.20 -8.15 -4.67
C LEU A 190 17.02 -7.23 -4.31
N ASN A 191 15.86 -7.42 -4.95
CA ASN A 191 14.69 -6.55 -4.69
C ASN A 191 13.65 -7.12 -3.73
N LEU A 192 13.60 -8.43 -3.46
CA LEU A 192 12.60 -9.02 -2.56
C LEU A 192 13.13 -10.26 -1.84
N LEU A 193 12.75 -10.40 -0.57
CA LEU A 193 12.87 -11.63 0.19
C LEU A 193 11.48 -12.15 0.59
N ILE A 194 11.17 -13.40 0.22
CA ILE A 194 9.97 -14.09 0.73
C ILE A 194 10.35 -14.87 1.98
N VAL A 195 9.66 -14.59 3.07
CA VAL A 195 9.87 -15.22 4.38
C VAL A 195 8.63 -16.02 4.74
N ILE A 196 8.78 -17.31 5.02
CA ILE A 196 7.68 -18.13 5.57
C ILE A 196 7.89 -18.23 7.07
N LEU A 197 6.89 -17.79 7.83
CA LEU A 197 6.90 -17.70 9.28
C LEU A 197 5.94 -18.71 9.90
N PRO A 198 6.23 -19.20 11.11
CA PRO A 198 5.27 -19.96 11.91
C PRO A 198 4.02 -19.12 12.20
N ASP A 199 2.88 -19.79 12.40
CA ASP A 199 1.61 -19.13 12.70
C ASP A 199 1.65 -18.37 14.03
N ASN A 200 2.32 -18.95 15.03
CA ASN A 200 2.70 -18.25 16.25
C ASN A 200 4.15 -17.79 16.12
N ASN A 201 4.36 -16.50 15.83
CA ASN A 201 5.68 -15.94 15.55
C ASN A 201 6.18 -14.94 16.60
N GLY A 202 5.42 -14.63 17.66
CA GLY A 202 5.88 -13.71 18.72
C GLY A 202 6.55 -12.44 18.17
N SER A 203 7.79 -12.18 18.58
CA SER A 203 8.60 -11.04 18.09
C SER A 203 9.23 -11.27 16.71
N LEU A 204 9.30 -12.50 16.21
CA LEU A 204 10.06 -12.88 15.01
C LEU A 204 9.65 -12.09 13.77
N TYR A 205 8.36 -11.80 13.60
CA TYR A 205 7.89 -10.97 12.50
C TYR A 205 8.53 -9.56 12.56
N GLY A 206 8.56 -8.97 13.75
CA GLY A 206 9.18 -7.67 14.01
C GLY A 206 10.69 -7.71 13.78
N ASP A 207 11.37 -8.74 14.28
CA ASP A 207 12.81 -8.94 14.10
C ASP A 207 13.20 -9.05 12.62
N VAL A 208 12.49 -9.88 11.84
CA VAL A 208 12.71 -10.01 10.40
C VAL A 208 12.53 -8.66 9.71
N LYS A 209 11.47 -7.93 10.06
CA LYS A 209 11.18 -6.62 9.48
C LYS A 209 12.27 -5.61 9.77
N ARG A 210 12.64 -5.46 11.05
CA ARG A 210 13.74 -4.62 11.50
C ARG A 210 15.02 -4.95 10.76
N ILE A 211 15.51 -6.19 10.84
CA ILE A 211 16.79 -6.61 10.25
C ILE A 211 16.81 -6.36 8.74
N CYS A 212 15.74 -6.73 8.03
CA CYS A 212 15.65 -6.51 6.59
C CYS A 212 15.68 -5.02 6.25
N GLU A 213 14.88 -4.20 6.93
CA GLU A 213 14.62 -2.81 6.52
C GLU A 213 15.69 -1.81 7.03
N THR A 214 16.31 -2.09 8.18
CA THR A 214 17.29 -1.19 8.82
C THR A 214 18.73 -1.63 8.57
N ASN A 215 19.01 -2.94 8.59
CA ASN A 215 20.39 -3.44 8.52
C ASN A 215 20.76 -3.80 7.08
N LEU A 216 19.89 -4.54 6.39
CA LEU A 216 20.18 -5.08 5.04
C LEU A 216 19.71 -4.15 3.92
N GLY A 217 18.67 -3.35 4.15
CA GLY A 217 18.01 -2.58 3.09
C GLY A 217 17.25 -3.48 2.12
N LEU A 218 16.63 -4.53 2.64
CA LEU A 218 15.95 -5.55 1.87
C LEU A 218 14.45 -5.45 2.08
N VAL A 219 13.70 -5.41 0.99
CA VAL A 219 12.24 -5.50 1.04
C VAL A 219 11.85 -6.95 1.33
N SER A 220 11.02 -7.16 2.36
CA SER A 220 10.57 -8.50 2.76
C SER A 220 9.04 -8.69 2.69
N GLN A 221 8.62 -9.87 2.24
CA GLN A 221 7.23 -10.33 2.25
C GLN A 221 7.10 -11.59 3.11
N CYS A 222 6.52 -11.42 4.30
CA CYS A 222 6.26 -12.51 5.23
C CYS A 222 4.93 -13.20 4.94
N CYS A 223 4.92 -14.53 4.94
CA CYS A 223 3.73 -15.38 4.76
C CYS A 223 3.67 -16.39 5.90
N LEU A 224 2.47 -16.66 6.44
CA LEU A 224 2.31 -17.63 7.53
C LEU A 224 2.21 -19.07 7.01
N THR A 225 2.73 -20.02 7.77
CA THR A 225 2.72 -21.45 7.45
C THR A 225 1.33 -21.99 7.11
N LYS A 226 0.26 -21.60 7.83
CA LYS A 226 -1.11 -22.02 7.48
C LYS A 226 -1.53 -21.69 6.04
N HIS A 227 -0.97 -20.65 5.43
CA HIS A 227 -1.31 -20.25 4.07
C HIS A 227 -0.56 -21.07 3.01
N VAL A 228 0.59 -21.64 3.36
CA VAL A 228 1.35 -22.55 2.49
C VAL A 228 0.50 -23.79 2.19
N PHE A 229 -0.16 -24.33 3.21
CA PHE A 229 -0.97 -25.55 3.14
C PHE A 229 -2.47 -25.30 2.88
N LYS A 230 -2.89 -24.05 2.74
CA LYS A 230 -4.31 -23.71 2.54
C LYS A 230 -4.81 -24.22 1.18
N VAL A 231 -5.92 -24.95 1.20
CA VAL A 231 -6.67 -25.32 -0.02
C VAL A 231 -7.34 -24.05 -0.59
N ASN A 232 -7.34 -23.89 -1.92
CA ASN A 232 -7.88 -22.73 -2.62
C ASN A 232 -7.27 -21.38 -2.15
N LYS A 233 -5.94 -21.30 -2.18
CA LYS A 233 -5.16 -20.13 -1.74
C LYS A 233 -5.05 -18.99 -2.79
N GLN A 234 -5.73 -19.08 -3.92
CA GLN A 234 -5.59 -18.16 -5.07
C GLN A 234 -5.88 -16.71 -4.69
N GLN A 235 -6.98 -16.44 -3.97
CA GLN A 235 -7.29 -15.09 -3.49
C GLN A 235 -6.23 -14.57 -2.49
N TYR A 236 -5.67 -15.45 -1.67
CA TYR A 236 -4.59 -15.08 -0.76
C TYR A 236 -3.33 -14.70 -1.54
N LEU A 237 -2.92 -15.52 -2.52
CA LEU A 237 -1.79 -15.22 -3.39
C LEU A 237 -1.97 -13.90 -4.14
N ALA A 238 -3.18 -13.63 -4.66
CA ALA A 238 -3.48 -12.37 -5.32
C ALA A 238 -3.31 -11.16 -4.37
N ASN A 239 -3.81 -11.25 -3.14
CA ASN A 239 -3.62 -10.19 -2.15
C ASN A 239 -2.15 -10.02 -1.73
N VAL A 240 -1.37 -11.11 -1.66
CA VAL A 240 0.07 -11.04 -1.40
C VAL A 240 0.81 -10.40 -2.58
N ALA A 241 0.45 -10.75 -3.82
CA ALA A 241 1.01 -10.15 -5.04
C ALA A 241 0.78 -8.62 -5.08
N LEU A 242 -0.41 -8.15 -4.70
CA LEU A 242 -0.69 -6.70 -4.55
C LEU A 242 0.30 -6.02 -3.60
N LYS A 243 0.59 -6.64 -2.45
CA LYS A 243 1.57 -6.11 -1.48
C LYS A 243 2.99 -6.13 -2.04
N ILE A 244 3.38 -7.21 -2.72
CA ILE A 244 4.71 -7.33 -3.32
C ILE A 244 4.92 -6.23 -4.36
N ASN A 245 3.95 -6.01 -5.25
CA ASN A 245 4.06 -5.01 -6.33
C ASN A 245 4.40 -3.62 -5.79
N VAL A 246 3.66 -3.11 -4.81
CA VAL A 246 3.92 -1.77 -4.25
C VAL A 246 5.19 -1.70 -3.40
N LYS A 247 5.57 -2.81 -2.76
CA LYS A 247 6.80 -2.92 -1.99
C LYS A 247 8.05 -2.84 -2.87
N VAL A 248 7.98 -3.31 -4.11
CA VAL A 248 9.07 -3.21 -5.08
C VAL A 248 8.93 -1.99 -6.01
N GLY A 249 8.06 -1.04 -5.66
CA GLY A 249 7.91 0.25 -6.34
C GLY A 249 6.85 0.31 -7.45
N GLY A 250 6.11 -0.78 -7.66
CA GLY A 250 4.97 -0.87 -8.59
C GLY A 250 3.74 -0.08 -8.17
N ARG A 251 2.77 0.01 -9.07
CA ARG A 251 1.43 0.60 -8.84
C ARG A 251 0.37 -0.44 -9.11
N ASN A 252 -0.58 -0.64 -8.20
CA ASN A 252 -1.65 -1.62 -8.40
C ASN A 252 -2.81 -1.05 -9.21
N THR A 253 -3.28 0.13 -8.81
CA THR A 253 -4.44 0.81 -9.39
C THR A 253 -4.16 2.31 -9.44
N VAL A 254 -4.79 3.00 -10.39
CA VAL A 254 -4.76 4.46 -10.53
C VAL A 254 -6.20 4.91 -10.75
N LEU A 255 -6.58 6.06 -10.20
CA LEU A 255 -7.88 6.66 -10.51
C LEU A 255 -7.89 7.14 -11.96
N VAL A 256 -8.93 6.78 -12.71
CA VAL A 256 -9.08 7.23 -14.11
C VAL A 256 -9.05 8.75 -14.19
N ASP A 257 -9.67 9.44 -13.24
CA ASP A 257 -9.67 10.90 -13.18
C ASP A 257 -8.29 11.48 -12.91
N ALA A 258 -7.39 10.76 -12.24
CA ALA A 258 -6.01 11.21 -12.09
C ALA A 258 -5.27 11.21 -13.45
N LEU A 259 -5.49 10.16 -14.26
CA LEU A 259 -4.91 10.04 -15.60
C LEU A 259 -5.47 11.09 -16.56
N ALA A 260 -6.77 11.35 -16.48
CA ALA A 260 -7.46 12.38 -17.26
C ALA A 260 -7.26 13.80 -16.70
N ARG A 261 -6.51 13.96 -15.60
CA ARG A 261 -6.31 15.23 -14.86
C ARG A 261 -7.60 15.94 -14.45
N ARG A 262 -8.60 15.17 -14.04
CA ARG A 262 -9.94 15.64 -13.63
C ARG A 262 -10.17 15.63 -12.13
N ILE A 263 -9.19 15.29 -11.29
CA ILE A 263 -9.33 15.41 -9.84
C ILE A 263 -9.15 16.88 -9.45
N PRO A 264 -10.21 17.58 -9.02
CA PRO A 264 -10.13 19.00 -8.69
C PRO A 264 -9.15 19.24 -7.55
N LEU A 265 -8.38 20.33 -7.64
CA LEU A 265 -7.40 20.74 -6.63
C LEU A 265 -6.35 19.65 -6.30
N VAL A 266 -6.13 18.68 -7.19
CA VAL A 266 -5.07 17.68 -7.07
C VAL A 266 -4.31 17.52 -8.37
N SER A 267 -5.00 17.30 -9.49
CA SER A 267 -4.34 17.02 -10.78
C SER A 267 -4.03 18.26 -11.63
N ASP A 268 -4.54 19.42 -11.23
CA ASP A 268 -4.39 20.72 -11.89
C ASP A 268 -2.98 21.30 -11.74
N ILE A 269 -2.44 21.25 -10.52
CA ILE A 269 -1.08 21.66 -10.17
C ILE A 269 -0.44 20.62 -9.25
N ALA A 270 0.89 20.60 -9.20
CA ALA A 270 1.65 19.69 -8.35
C ALA A 270 1.15 19.74 -6.91
N THR A 271 0.45 18.69 -6.48
CA THR A 271 -0.19 18.61 -5.16
C THR A 271 0.39 17.42 -4.41
N ILE A 272 0.78 17.63 -3.16
CA ILE A 272 1.20 16.56 -2.25
C ILE A 272 0.12 16.30 -1.20
N ILE A 273 -0.20 15.03 -0.97
CA ILE A 273 -1.17 14.60 0.02
C ILE A 273 -0.44 13.88 1.13
N PHE A 274 -0.55 14.41 2.35
CA PHE A 274 -0.02 13.84 3.56
C PHE A 274 -1.10 13.11 4.34
N SER A 275 -0.68 12.11 5.11
CA SER A 275 -1.46 11.57 6.21
C SER A 275 -0.60 11.28 7.41
N ALA A 276 -1.11 11.58 8.60
CA ALA A 276 -0.42 11.38 9.85
C ALA A 276 -1.30 10.68 10.90
N ASP A 277 -0.69 9.79 11.68
CA ASP A 277 -1.33 9.02 12.77
C ASP A 277 -0.36 8.94 13.96
N VAL A 278 -0.90 8.92 15.18
CA VAL A 278 -0.14 8.64 16.40
C VAL A 278 -0.75 7.43 17.09
N THR A 279 0.09 6.43 17.32
CA THR A 279 -0.30 5.22 18.04
C THR A 279 0.26 5.25 19.45
N HIS A 280 -0.63 5.16 20.44
CA HIS A 280 -0.25 5.03 21.84
C HIS A 280 -0.12 3.57 22.29
N PRO A 281 0.68 3.32 23.35
CA PRO A 281 0.74 2.02 24.03
C PRO A 281 -0.61 1.54 24.57
N HIS A 282 -0.66 0.25 24.91
CA HIS A 282 -1.87 -0.33 25.49
C HIS A 282 -2.21 0.29 26.86
N PRO A 283 -3.50 0.36 27.24
CA PRO A 283 -3.87 0.76 28.60
C PRO A 283 -3.19 -0.13 29.64
N GLY A 284 -2.48 0.46 30.59
CA GLY A 284 -1.69 -0.25 31.61
C GLY A 284 -0.18 -0.36 31.31
N GLU A 285 0.27 0.00 30.10
CA GLU A 285 1.68 0.23 29.82
C GLU A 285 2.00 1.71 30.10
N ASP A 286 2.88 1.97 31.07
CA ASP A 286 3.16 3.33 31.56
C ASP A 286 4.48 3.92 31.03
N SER A 287 5.30 3.12 30.34
CA SER A 287 6.65 3.50 29.92
C SER A 287 6.86 3.53 28.41
N SER A 288 6.07 2.77 27.64
CA SER A 288 6.28 2.62 26.21
C SER A 288 6.05 3.95 25.47
N PRO A 289 6.85 4.28 24.44
CA PRO A 289 6.69 5.53 23.71
C PRO A 289 5.43 5.53 22.84
N SER A 290 4.92 6.71 22.51
CA SER A 290 3.96 6.82 21.39
C SER A 290 4.73 6.80 20.07
N ILE A 291 4.14 6.25 19.02
CA ILE A 291 4.75 6.23 17.69
C ILE A 291 3.96 7.13 16.75
N ALA A 292 4.59 8.18 16.25
CA ALA A 292 4.05 9.01 15.20
C ALA A 292 4.49 8.50 13.83
N ALA A 293 3.57 8.47 12.88
CA ALA A 293 3.83 8.07 11.51
C ALA A 293 3.26 9.11 10.55
N VAL A 294 4.07 9.53 9.57
CA VAL A 294 3.66 10.46 8.51
C VAL A 294 3.96 9.83 7.17
N VAL A 295 2.96 9.77 6.31
CA VAL A 295 3.08 9.34 4.92
C VAL A 295 2.76 10.50 3.99
N ALA A 296 3.40 10.52 2.82
CA ALA A 296 3.08 11.49 1.78
C ALA A 296 3.13 10.86 0.40
N SER A 297 2.23 11.28 -0.49
CA SER A 297 2.26 10.90 -1.90
C SER A 297 3.62 11.24 -2.52
N GLN A 298 4.11 10.41 -3.43
CA GLN A 298 5.43 10.52 -4.07
C GLN A 298 5.34 10.53 -5.60
N ASP A 299 4.13 10.46 -6.13
CA ASP A 299 3.84 10.61 -7.54
C ASP A 299 2.66 11.54 -7.77
N TRP A 300 2.72 12.24 -8.90
CA TRP A 300 1.73 13.20 -9.33
C TRP A 300 1.65 13.18 -10.86
N PRO A 301 0.44 13.21 -11.46
CA PRO A 301 -0.88 13.42 -10.83
C PRO A 301 -1.55 12.15 -10.26
N GLU A 302 -0.92 10.97 -10.31
CA GLU A 302 -1.60 9.70 -10.03
C GLU A 302 -1.91 9.44 -8.55
N VAL A 303 -1.09 9.96 -7.62
CA VAL A 303 -1.28 9.83 -6.16
C VAL A 303 -1.49 8.37 -5.71
N THR A 304 -0.56 7.50 -6.08
CA THR A 304 -0.62 6.05 -5.81
C THR A 304 0.59 5.50 -5.05
N LYS A 305 1.71 6.22 -5.07
CA LYS A 305 2.94 5.87 -4.37
C LYS A 305 3.09 6.76 -3.16
N TYR A 306 3.51 6.19 -2.03
CA TYR A 306 3.67 6.92 -0.78
C TYR A 306 4.99 6.57 -0.10
N ALA A 307 5.70 7.57 0.40
CA ALA A 307 6.81 7.38 1.32
C ALA A 307 6.28 7.56 2.75
N GLY A 308 6.84 6.80 3.69
CA GLY A 308 6.45 6.84 5.09
C GLY A 308 7.66 7.03 5.99
N LEU A 309 7.53 7.95 6.94
CA LEU A 309 8.47 8.16 8.02
C LEU A 309 7.78 7.86 9.35
N VAL A 310 8.56 7.42 10.32
CA VAL A 310 8.08 7.08 11.66
C VAL A 310 9.04 7.64 12.70
N ILE A 311 8.50 8.04 13.84
CA ILE A 311 9.30 8.48 14.97
C ILE A 311 8.66 8.05 16.30
N ALA A 312 9.52 7.69 17.26
CA ALA A 312 9.11 7.50 18.64
C ALA A 312 9.08 8.87 19.35
N GLN A 313 8.02 9.11 20.10
CA GLN A 313 7.82 10.30 20.92
C GLN A 313 7.40 9.91 22.33
N ALA A 314 7.31 10.91 23.22
CA ALA A 314 7.04 10.69 24.63
C ALA A 314 5.74 9.88 24.87
N HIS A 315 5.69 9.21 26.03
CA HIS A 315 4.53 8.41 26.42
C HIS A 315 3.24 9.23 26.34
N ARG A 316 2.23 8.70 25.64
CA ARG A 316 0.91 9.35 25.40
C ARG A 316 0.97 10.78 24.83
N GLN A 317 2.07 11.15 24.19
CA GLN A 317 2.16 12.39 23.44
C GLN A 317 1.32 12.25 22.16
N GLU A 318 0.32 13.11 21.96
CA GLU A 318 -0.49 13.15 20.72
C GLU A 318 0.11 14.10 19.67
N LEU A 319 0.65 15.27 20.08
CA LEU A 319 1.27 16.20 19.13
C LEU A 319 2.55 15.59 18.52
N ILE A 320 2.63 15.58 17.18
CA ILE A 320 3.79 15.02 16.48
C ILE A 320 4.98 15.99 16.57
N GLN A 321 5.91 15.70 17.47
CA GLN A 321 7.01 16.62 17.83
C GLN A 321 7.99 16.89 16.69
N ASP A 322 8.28 15.88 15.86
CA ASP A 322 9.32 15.96 14.83
C ASP A 322 8.73 16.13 13.42
N LEU A 323 7.54 16.73 13.28
CA LEU A 323 7.04 17.19 11.96
C LEU A 323 8.04 18.15 11.31
N PHE A 324 8.58 19.07 12.11
CA PHE A 324 9.67 19.95 11.77
C PHE A 324 10.56 20.18 12.98
N LYS A 325 11.87 20.13 12.80
CA LYS A 325 12.83 20.32 13.88
C LYS A 325 14.08 21.01 13.38
N VAL A 326 14.65 21.81 14.26
CA VAL A 326 15.92 22.50 14.04
C VAL A 326 16.91 21.96 15.06
N TRP A 327 18.06 21.53 14.58
CA TRP A 327 19.17 21.11 15.42
C TRP A 327 20.30 22.12 15.30
N GLN A 328 21.00 22.30 16.41
CA GLN A 328 22.25 23.05 16.45
C GLN A 328 23.38 22.04 16.59
N ASP A 329 24.22 21.97 15.58
CA ASP A 329 25.44 21.17 15.61
C ASP A 329 26.64 22.11 15.76
N PRO A 330 27.53 21.89 16.74
CA PRO A 330 28.70 22.75 16.96
C PRO A 330 29.64 22.85 15.74
N LYS A 331 29.61 21.87 14.83
CA LYS A 331 30.47 21.80 13.62
C LYS A 331 29.71 22.15 12.34
N ARG A 332 28.43 21.78 12.23
CA ARG A 332 27.60 21.98 11.03
C ARG A 332 26.70 23.21 11.09
N GLY A 333 26.68 23.91 12.24
CA GLY A 333 25.81 25.04 12.47
C GLY A 333 24.35 24.61 12.67
N THR A 334 23.44 25.55 12.44
CA THR A 334 22.00 25.29 12.57
C THR A 334 21.49 24.60 11.31
N PHE A 335 20.86 23.44 11.44
CA PHE A 335 20.23 22.73 10.33
C PHE A 335 18.80 22.32 10.66
N SER A 336 17.94 22.33 9.64
CA SER A 336 16.53 21.98 9.74
C SER A 336 16.22 20.62 9.11
N GLY A 337 15.17 19.98 9.59
CA GLY A 337 14.70 18.65 9.18
C GLY A 337 13.34 18.37 9.79
N GLY A 338 13.03 17.08 9.96
CA GLY A 338 11.70 16.64 10.36
C GLY A 338 10.93 16.01 9.21
N MET A 339 9.85 15.33 9.55
CA MET A 339 9.16 14.40 8.67
C MET A 339 8.58 15.11 7.42
N ILE A 340 8.01 16.30 7.60
CA ILE A 340 7.43 17.07 6.49
C ILE A 340 8.51 17.49 5.50
N ARG A 341 9.61 18.05 6.01
CA ARG A 341 10.72 18.53 5.17
C ARG A 341 11.33 17.40 4.35
N GLU A 342 11.57 16.25 4.97
CA GLU A 342 12.12 15.07 4.28
C GLU A 342 11.17 14.55 3.17
N LEU A 343 9.86 14.50 3.45
CA LEU A 343 8.86 14.04 2.48
C LEU A 343 8.68 15.03 1.32
N LEU A 344 8.79 16.34 1.56
CA LEU A 344 8.80 17.36 0.50
C LEU A 344 10.00 17.22 -0.43
N ILE A 345 11.20 17.00 0.13
CA ILE A 345 12.42 16.73 -0.66
C ILE A 345 12.26 15.43 -1.45
N SER A 346 11.70 14.39 -0.84
CA SER A 346 11.44 13.11 -1.49
C SER A 346 10.47 13.27 -2.68
N PHE A 347 9.40 14.04 -2.51
CA PHE A 347 8.45 14.33 -3.58
C PHE A 347 9.11 15.04 -4.76
N TRP A 348 9.93 16.06 -4.50
CA TRP A 348 10.67 16.77 -5.55
C TRP A 348 11.63 15.84 -6.30
N ARG A 349 12.35 14.96 -5.58
CA ARG A 349 13.24 13.96 -6.19
C ARG A 349 12.48 12.95 -7.05
N ALA A 350 11.26 12.58 -6.65
CA ALA A 350 10.47 11.57 -7.34
C ALA A 350 9.71 12.14 -8.56
N THR A 351 9.23 13.38 -8.48
CA THR A 351 8.35 13.98 -9.50
C THR A 351 9.05 15.05 -10.37
N GLY A 352 10.20 15.57 -9.92
CA GLY A 352 10.84 16.75 -10.50
C GLY A 352 10.09 18.07 -10.22
N GLN A 353 8.97 18.02 -9.48
CA GLN A 353 8.11 19.18 -9.21
C GLN A 353 8.13 19.50 -7.70
N LYS A 354 8.09 20.80 -7.37
CA LYS A 354 7.82 21.23 -6.00
C LYS A 354 6.30 21.25 -5.78
N PRO A 355 5.78 20.75 -4.66
CA PRO A 355 4.36 20.84 -4.38
C PRO A 355 3.88 22.29 -4.33
N LYS A 356 2.96 22.66 -5.20
CA LYS A 356 2.30 23.98 -5.15
C LYS A 356 1.08 23.98 -4.24
N ARG A 357 0.69 22.82 -3.72
CA ARG A 357 -0.45 22.62 -2.81
C ARG A 357 -0.19 21.47 -1.85
N ILE A 358 -0.64 21.64 -0.60
CA ILE A 358 -0.54 20.62 0.46
C ILE A 358 -1.94 20.28 0.97
N ILE A 359 -2.26 18.99 1.02
CA ILE A 359 -3.45 18.47 1.70
C ILE A 359 -2.98 17.54 2.82
N PHE A 360 -3.44 17.76 4.05
CA PHE A 360 -2.95 17.06 5.24
C PHE A 360 -4.10 16.38 5.99
N TYR A 361 -4.12 15.04 6.00
CA TYR A 361 -5.09 14.25 6.76
C TYR A 361 -4.52 13.75 8.10
N ARG A 362 -5.05 14.19 9.23
CA ARG A 362 -4.60 13.83 10.57
C ARG A 362 -5.57 12.88 11.26
N ASP A 363 -5.25 11.60 11.41
CA ASP A 363 -6.09 10.59 12.07
C ASP A 363 -5.90 10.62 13.59
N GLY A 364 -6.96 10.34 14.36
CA GLY A 364 -6.85 9.95 15.77
C GLY A 364 -6.95 11.08 16.81
N VAL A 365 -7.16 12.33 16.38
CA VAL A 365 -7.23 13.49 17.28
C VAL A 365 -8.65 13.67 17.82
N SER A 366 -8.78 13.90 19.13
CA SER A 366 -10.06 14.24 19.76
C SER A 366 -10.44 15.72 19.57
N GLU A 367 -11.74 16.03 19.56
CA GLU A 367 -12.24 17.41 19.34
C GLU A 367 -11.62 18.43 20.30
N GLY A 368 -11.47 18.07 21.58
CA GLY A 368 -10.84 18.93 22.59
C GLY A 368 -9.36 19.26 22.34
N GLN A 369 -8.71 18.60 21.37
CA GLN A 369 -7.32 18.81 21.00
C GLN A 369 -7.14 19.48 19.63
N PHE A 370 -8.23 19.75 18.90
CA PHE A 370 -8.18 20.27 17.52
C PHE A 370 -7.32 21.53 17.38
N TYR A 371 -7.59 22.55 18.19
CA TYR A 371 -6.86 23.82 18.12
C TYR A 371 -5.38 23.66 18.46
N GLN A 372 -5.04 22.86 19.47
CA GLN A 372 -3.66 22.64 19.87
C GLN A 372 -2.88 21.89 18.78
N VAL A 373 -3.48 20.85 18.21
CA VAL A 373 -2.91 20.10 17.09
C VAL A 373 -2.74 20.99 15.88
N LEU A 374 -3.78 21.74 15.51
CA LEU A 374 -3.74 22.64 14.36
C LEU A 374 -2.61 23.66 14.51
N LEU A 375 -2.58 24.40 15.62
CA LEU A 375 -1.59 25.46 15.82
C LEU A 375 -0.16 24.92 15.79
N TYR A 376 0.08 23.77 16.43
CA TYR A 376 1.42 23.18 16.49
C TYR A 376 1.84 22.53 15.17
N GLU A 377 0.99 21.68 14.61
CA GLU A 377 1.33 20.88 13.42
C GLU A 377 1.27 21.71 12.13
N LEU A 378 0.34 22.67 12.00
CA LEU A 378 0.32 23.59 10.86
C LEU A 378 1.57 24.49 10.86
N ASP A 379 1.94 25.05 12.01
CA ASP A 379 3.17 25.84 12.15
C ASP A 379 4.42 25.02 11.77
N ALA A 380 4.48 23.76 12.18
CA ALA A 380 5.56 22.85 11.77
C ALA A 380 5.59 22.62 10.25
N ILE A 381 4.43 22.43 9.60
CA ILE A 381 4.33 22.32 8.14
C ILE A 381 4.85 23.60 7.48
N ARG A 382 4.46 24.78 7.98
CA ARG A 382 4.89 26.06 7.45
C ARG A 382 6.39 26.28 7.56
N LYS A 383 6.96 25.99 8.73
CA LYS A 383 8.40 26.06 8.95
C LYS A 383 9.17 25.09 8.05
N ALA A 384 8.61 23.91 7.77
CA ALA A 384 9.25 22.92 6.90
C ALA A 384 9.44 23.44 5.47
N TYR A 385 8.41 23.98 4.83
CA TYR A 385 8.56 24.53 3.47
C TYR A 385 9.37 25.83 3.44
N ALA A 386 9.23 26.71 4.45
CA ALA A 386 10.00 27.96 4.52
C ALA A 386 11.51 27.70 4.71
N SER A 387 11.86 26.57 5.35
CA SER A 387 13.25 26.16 5.48
C SER A 387 13.88 25.58 4.20
N LEU A 388 13.07 25.29 3.17
CA LEU A 388 13.57 24.83 1.88
C LEU A 388 13.88 26.01 0.96
N GLU A 389 13.03 27.04 0.99
CA GLU A 389 13.14 28.25 0.17
C GLU A 389 12.30 29.38 0.80
N SER A 390 12.80 30.62 0.80
CA SER A 390 12.18 31.75 1.52
C SER A 390 10.79 32.12 1.03
N ASP A 391 10.58 32.06 -0.28
CA ASP A 391 9.35 32.55 -0.94
C ASP A 391 8.36 31.41 -1.25
N TYR A 392 8.72 30.18 -0.87
CA TYR A 392 7.93 28.99 -1.14
C TYR A 392 6.84 28.84 -0.06
N GLN A 393 5.60 29.21 -0.38
CA GLN A 393 4.47 29.16 0.55
C GLN A 393 3.23 28.52 -0.10
N PRO A 394 3.22 27.17 -0.27
CA PRO A 394 2.09 26.49 -0.84
C PRO A 394 0.87 26.54 0.11
N PRO A 395 -0.35 26.78 -0.40
CA PRO A 395 -1.58 26.72 0.41
C PRO A 395 -1.82 25.32 1.00
N VAL A 396 -2.25 25.30 2.25
CA VAL A 396 -2.50 24.10 3.06
C VAL A 396 -3.98 23.91 3.34
N THR A 397 -4.46 22.68 3.15
CA THR A 397 -5.73 22.19 3.70
C THR A 397 -5.45 21.16 4.79
N PHE A 398 -5.94 21.38 6.00
CA PHE A 398 -5.73 20.52 7.18
C PHE A 398 -7.06 19.90 7.61
N VAL A 399 -7.14 18.57 7.51
CA VAL A 399 -8.34 17.78 7.78
C VAL A 399 -8.05 16.77 8.88
N VAL A 400 -8.78 16.83 9.99
CA VAL A 400 -8.76 15.78 11.01
C VAL A 400 -9.72 14.68 10.62
N VAL A 401 -9.31 13.43 10.85
CA VAL A 401 -10.10 12.22 10.61
C VAL A 401 -10.31 11.49 11.93
N GLN A 402 -11.57 11.18 12.24
CA GLN A 402 -11.94 10.41 13.41
C GLN A 402 -12.69 9.15 12.98
N LYS A 403 -12.06 7.98 13.16
CA LYS A 403 -12.73 6.68 12.94
C LYS A 403 -13.49 6.17 14.15
N ARG A 404 -13.09 6.63 15.34
CA ARG A 404 -13.51 6.07 16.62
C ARG A 404 -14.36 7.09 17.36
N HIS A 405 -15.62 7.17 16.96
CA HIS A 405 -16.65 7.98 17.60
C HIS A 405 -17.94 7.16 17.81
N HIS A 406 -18.94 7.78 18.43
CA HIS A 406 -20.19 7.14 18.81
C HIS A 406 -21.27 7.18 17.73
N THR A 407 -21.16 8.07 16.73
CA THR A 407 -22.11 8.18 15.61
C THR A 407 -22.19 6.90 14.77
N ARG A 408 -23.41 6.43 14.49
CA ARG A 408 -23.73 5.33 13.58
C ARG A 408 -24.82 5.77 12.63
N LEU A 409 -24.75 5.30 11.39
CA LEU A 409 -25.69 5.63 10.33
C LEU A 409 -26.38 4.34 9.88
N PHE A 410 -27.69 4.42 9.70
CA PHE A 410 -28.54 3.30 9.30
C PHE A 410 -29.41 3.74 8.12
N ALA A 411 -29.70 2.82 7.21
CA ALA A 411 -30.67 3.08 6.16
C ALA A 411 -32.07 3.19 6.77
N ASN A 412 -32.86 4.16 6.33
CA ASN A 412 -34.23 4.33 6.81
C ASN A 412 -35.11 3.09 6.52
N ASN A 413 -34.84 2.42 5.40
CA ASN A 413 -35.51 1.17 5.04
C ASN A 413 -34.49 0.03 4.89
N HIS A 414 -34.41 -0.82 5.91
CA HIS A 414 -33.53 -1.99 5.91
C HIS A 414 -33.96 -3.10 4.94
N ASN A 415 -35.19 -3.04 4.43
CA ASN A 415 -35.71 -4.02 3.48
C ASN A 415 -35.47 -3.61 2.01
N ASP A 416 -34.99 -2.39 1.77
CA ASP A 416 -34.64 -1.95 0.42
C ASP A 416 -33.19 -2.33 0.09
N ASN A 417 -33.03 -3.35 -0.74
CA ASN A 417 -31.74 -3.84 -1.22
C ASN A 417 -30.95 -2.79 -2.04
N ARG A 418 -31.55 -1.65 -2.40
CA ARG A 418 -30.85 -0.51 -3.03
C ARG A 418 -30.26 0.45 -2.02
N ALA A 419 -30.70 0.42 -0.76
CA ALA A 419 -30.26 1.34 0.28
C ALA A 419 -29.21 0.73 1.23
N VAL A 420 -29.06 -0.60 1.22
CA VAL A 420 -28.14 -1.34 2.08
C VAL A 420 -27.18 -2.22 1.30
N ASP A 421 -26.01 -2.46 1.86
CA ASP A 421 -25.07 -3.45 1.37
C ASP A 421 -25.47 -4.88 1.77
N LYS A 422 -24.68 -5.86 1.35
CA LYS A 422 -24.92 -7.29 1.64
C LYS A 422 -24.96 -7.64 3.14
N SER A 423 -24.44 -6.77 4.01
CA SER A 423 -24.43 -6.95 5.46
C SER A 423 -25.56 -6.19 6.17
N GLY A 424 -26.40 -5.47 5.43
CA GLY A 424 -27.45 -4.61 5.98
C GLY A 424 -26.95 -3.24 6.44
N ASN A 425 -25.70 -2.90 6.17
CA ASN A 425 -25.14 -1.57 6.46
C ASN A 425 -25.47 -0.58 5.34
N ILE A 426 -25.31 0.71 5.63
CA ILE A 426 -25.36 1.77 4.61
C ILE A 426 -24.34 1.52 3.48
N LEU A 427 -24.65 1.99 2.28
CA LEU A 427 -23.80 1.78 1.11
C LEU A 427 -22.44 2.49 1.22
N PRO A 428 -21.36 1.93 0.66
CA PRO A 428 -20.10 2.63 0.49
C PRO A 428 -20.28 3.93 -0.31
N GLY A 429 -19.67 5.01 0.16
CA GLY A 429 -19.83 6.35 -0.41
C GLY A 429 -20.98 7.16 0.22
N THR A 430 -21.74 6.59 1.16
CA THR A 430 -22.76 7.34 1.92
C THR A 430 -22.09 8.51 2.65
N MET A 431 -22.67 9.69 2.48
CA MET A 431 -22.14 10.96 2.96
C MET A 431 -23.20 11.74 3.73
N VAL A 432 -22.80 12.35 4.85
CA VAL A 432 -23.67 13.19 5.67
C VAL A 432 -22.89 14.41 6.13
N ASP A 433 -23.29 15.58 5.67
CA ASP A 433 -22.70 16.89 5.98
C ASP A 433 -23.73 17.88 6.54
N SER A 434 -24.90 17.38 6.96
CA SER A 434 -26.00 18.20 7.46
C SER A 434 -26.69 17.55 8.67
N LYS A 435 -27.43 18.37 9.43
CA LYS A 435 -28.21 18.02 10.63
C LYS A 435 -27.42 17.56 11.85
N ILE A 436 -26.53 16.58 11.67
CA ILE A 436 -25.74 15.95 12.73
C ILE A 436 -24.26 16.41 12.74
N CYS A 437 -23.91 17.28 11.80
CA CYS A 437 -22.62 17.94 11.67
C CYS A 437 -22.55 19.21 12.53
N HIS A 438 -21.36 19.78 12.66
CA HIS A 438 -21.14 21.02 13.38
C HIS A 438 -21.99 22.15 12.76
N PRO A 439 -22.62 23.03 13.57
CA PRO A 439 -23.54 24.04 13.05
C PRO A 439 -22.88 25.12 12.18
N THR A 440 -21.56 25.33 12.32
CA THR A 440 -20.83 26.43 11.67
C THR A 440 -19.48 26.03 11.07
N GLU A 441 -18.94 24.87 11.43
CA GLU A 441 -17.61 24.44 10.98
C GLU A 441 -17.80 23.48 9.80
N PHE A 442 -16.73 23.28 9.03
CA PHE A 442 -16.78 22.39 7.89
C PHE A 442 -16.43 20.97 8.34
N ASP A 443 -17.45 20.14 8.50
CA ASP A 443 -17.29 18.72 8.84
C ASP A 443 -18.29 17.84 8.10
N PHE A 444 -17.94 16.57 7.91
CA PHE A 444 -18.79 15.60 7.25
C PHE A 444 -18.46 14.17 7.65
N TYR A 445 -19.46 13.31 7.63
CA TYR A 445 -19.32 11.87 7.77
C TYR A 445 -19.25 11.22 6.39
N LEU A 446 -18.33 10.27 6.22
CA LEU A 446 -18.21 9.44 5.03
C LEU A 446 -18.07 7.98 5.42
N CYS A 447 -19.01 7.15 4.96
CA CYS A 447 -18.89 5.69 5.00
C CYS A 447 -18.34 5.17 3.67
N SER A 448 -17.02 5.24 3.47
CA SER A 448 -16.38 4.87 2.20
C SER A 448 -16.32 3.38 1.90
N HIS A 449 -16.64 2.50 2.86
CA HIS A 449 -16.38 1.06 2.79
C HIS A 449 -17.65 0.23 2.99
N ALA A 450 -17.64 -0.99 2.44
CA ALA A 450 -18.73 -1.95 2.66
C ALA A 450 -18.55 -2.64 4.02
N GLY A 451 -19.66 -2.78 4.74
CA GLY A 451 -19.76 -3.57 5.95
C GLY A 451 -19.48 -5.03 5.66
N ILE A 452 -18.58 -5.64 6.43
CA ILE A 452 -18.31 -7.08 6.36
C ILE A 452 -19.03 -7.78 7.53
N GLN A 453 -18.96 -7.17 8.71
CA GLN A 453 -19.54 -7.71 9.93
C GLN A 453 -19.83 -6.57 10.91
N GLY A 454 -20.95 -6.68 11.62
CA GLY A 454 -21.41 -5.68 12.59
C GLY A 454 -21.84 -4.38 11.92
N THR A 455 -21.94 -3.31 12.71
CA THR A 455 -22.32 -1.98 12.20
C THR A 455 -21.09 -1.22 11.71
N SER A 456 -21.14 -0.76 10.46
CA SER A 456 -20.13 0.10 9.84
C SER A 456 -19.96 1.38 10.65
N ARG A 457 -18.71 1.85 10.74
CA ARG A 457 -18.37 3.13 11.37
C ARG A 457 -18.02 4.13 10.27
N PRO A 458 -18.91 5.08 9.93
CA PRO A 458 -18.52 6.16 9.04
C PRO A 458 -17.35 6.90 9.67
N ALA A 459 -16.38 7.36 8.87
CA ALA A 459 -15.33 8.23 9.39
C ALA A 459 -15.85 9.67 9.39
N HIS A 460 -15.55 10.41 10.45
CA HIS A 460 -15.88 11.83 10.58
C HIS A 460 -14.65 12.65 10.19
N TYR A 461 -14.84 13.57 9.25
CA TYR A 461 -13.81 14.44 8.72
C TYR A 461 -14.14 15.86 9.14
N HIS A 462 -13.16 16.56 9.72
CA HIS A 462 -13.32 17.93 10.18
C HIS A 462 -12.20 18.79 9.59
N VAL A 463 -12.56 19.80 8.81
CA VAL A 463 -11.59 20.71 8.18
C VAL A 463 -11.27 21.83 9.16
N LEU A 464 -10.06 21.78 9.71
CA LEU A 464 -9.59 22.75 10.69
C LEU A 464 -8.96 23.99 10.04
N TRP A 465 -8.47 23.85 8.80
CA TRP A 465 -7.85 24.94 8.05
C TRP A 465 -7.92 24.65 6.56
N ASP A 466 -8.24 25.65 5.74
CA ASP A 466 -8.25 25.49 4.30
C ASP A 466 -7.91 26.77 3.54
N GLU A 467 -6.67 26.84 3.04
CA GLU A 467 -6.21 27.92 2.16
C GLU A 467 -6.48 27.62 0.68
N ASN A 468 -6.85 26.38 0.34
CA ASN A 468 -7.15 25.97 -1.02
C ASN A 468 -8.60 26.27 -1.43
N ASN A 469 -9.45 26.63 -0.46
CA ASN A 469 -10.86 26.95 -0.66
C ASN A 469 -11.61 25.81 -1.38
N PHE A 470 -11.50 24.60 -0.86
CA PHE A 470 -12.28 23.46 -1.30
C PHE A 470 -13.78 23.74 -1.13
N THR A 471 -14.55 23.34 -2.14
CA THR A 471 -15.99 23.17 -1.96
C THR A 471 -16.28 21.90 -1.16
N ALA A 472 -17.47 21.83 -0.55
CA ALA A 472 -17.99 20.62 0.10
C ALA A 472 -17.83 19.40 -0.80
N ASP A 473 -18.50 19.43 -1.97
CA ASP A 473 -18.45 18.36 -2.98
C ASP A 473 -17.02 18.00 -3.41
N GLY A 474 -16.15 19.01 -3.56
CA GLY A 474 -14.77 18.82 -4.01
C GLY A 474 -13.95 18.00 -3.02
N LEU A 475 -13.95 18.39 -1.75
CA LEU A 475 -13.17 17.68 -0.72
C LEU A 475 -13.79 16.33 -0.35
N GLN A 476 -15.12 16.27 -0.31
CA GLN A 476 -15.88 15.05 -0.08
C GLN A 476 -15.60 13.98 -1.16
N THR A 477 -15.69 14.37 -2.43
CA THR A 477 -15.40 13.50 -3.58
C THR A 477 -13.94 13.07 -3.58
N LEU A 478 -13.01 14.01 -3.35
CA LEU A 478 -11.59 13.69 -3.22
C LEU A 478 -11.34 12.65 -2.13
N THR A 479 -11.86 12.89 -0.92
CA THR A 479 -11.69 12.01 0.24
C THR A 479 -12.22 10.60 -0.04
N ASN A 480 -13.39 10.50 -0.67
CA ASN A 480 -13.95 9.22 -1.08
C ASN A 480 -13.08 8.53 -2.15
N ASN A 481 -12.62 9.26 -3.18
CA ASN A 481 -11.79 8.71 -4.24
C ASN A 481 -10.45 8.16 -3.72
N LEU A 482 -9.82 8.86 -2.77
CA LEU A 482 -8.59 8.40 -2.13
C LEU A 482 -8.78 7.10 -1.33
N CYS A 483 -10.00 6.78 -0.90
CA CYS A 483 -10.26 5.49 -0.25
C CYS A 483 -10.17 4.29 -1.22
N TYR A 484 -10.17 4.52 -2.54
CA TYR A 484 -10.01 3.48 -3.57
C TYR A 484 -8.56 3.30 -4.05
N THR A 485 -7.62 4.18 -3.65
CA THR A 485 -6.20 4.08 -4.03
C THR A 485 -5.38 3.20 -3.09
N TYR A 486 -6.01 2.60 -2.10
CA TYR A 486 -5.34 1.77 -1.12
C TYR A 486 -4.82 0.46 -1.72
N ALA A 487 -3.50 0.37 -1.85
CA ALA A 487 -2.86 -0.66 -2.65
C ALA A 487 -3.02 -2.12 -2.17
N ARG A 488 -3.45 -2.37 -0.92
CA ARG A 488 -3.41 -3.73 -0.34
C ARG A 488 -4.63 -4.58 -0.62
N CYS A 489 -5.71 -3.98 -1.15
CA CYS A 489 -6.91 -4.71 -1.51
C CYS A 489 -7.64 -4.06 -2.68
N THR A 490 -8.45 -4.85 -3.37
CA THR A 490 -9.33 -4.39 -4.48
C THR A 490 -10.68 -3.88 -3.96
N ARG A 491 -10.68 -3.21 -2.80
CA ARG A 491 -11.86 -2.69 -2.12
C ARG A 491 -11.55 -1.32 -1.55
N SER A 492 -12.55 -0.45 -1.53
CA SER A 492 -12.46 0.82 -0.79
C SER A 492 -12.27 0.56 0.71
N VAL A 493 -11.41 1.36 1.33
CA VAL A 493 -11.10 1.31 2.77
C VAL A 493 -11.76 2.44 3.53
N SER A 494 -11.93 2.26 4.84
CA SER A 494 -12.63 3.21 5.71
C SER A 494 -11.96 4.58 5.86
N ILE A 495 -10.63 4.63 5.66
CA ILE A 495 -9.81 5.84 5.70
C ILE A 495 -8.69 5.61 4.69
N ALA A 496 -8.36 6.64 3.91
CA ALA A 496 -7.45 6.53 2.78
C ALA A 496 -6.03 6.07 3.16
N PHE A 497 -5.48 6.48 4.31
CA PHE A 497 -4.06 6.27 4.61
C PHE A 497 -3.80 5.88 6.06
N ARG A 498 -2.96 4.86 6.27
CA ARG A 498 -2.41 4.51 7.59
C ARG A 498 -1.10 3.73 7.46
N ALA A 499 -0.02 4.27 8.02
CA ALA A 499 1.22 3.54 8.22
C ALA A 499 1.20 2.81 9.58
N ARG A 500 1.82 1.63 9.65
CA ARG A 500 2.10 0.94 10.91
C ARG A 500 3.59 0.62 10.98
N PHE A 501 4.18 0.80 12.15
CA PHE A 501 5.55 0.40 12.45
C PHE A 501 5.58 -0.72 13.49
N TYR A 502 6.65 -1.53 13.48
CA TYR A 502 6.83 -2.66 14.40
C TYR A 502 8.02 -2.35 15.30
N MET A 503 7.78 -2.35 16.62
CA MET A 503 8.79 -2.13 17.66
C MET A 503 9.11 -3.44 18.40
N GLU A 504 10.28 -3.50 19.03
CA GLU A 504 10.56 -4.50 20.06
C GLU A 504 9.60 -4.30 21.23
N PRO A 505 8.98 -5.36 21.79
CA PRO A 505 8.63 -5.31 23.19
C PRO A 505 9.95 -5.24 23.96
N ASP A 506 10.16 -4.16 24.73
CA ASP A 506 11.29 -4.11 25.65
C ASP A 506 11.28 -5.40 26.47
N THR A 507 12.34 -6.19 26.37
CA THR A 507 12.62 -7.21 27.37
C THR A 507 12.73 -6.45 28.67
N SER A 508 11.74 -6.61 29.54
CA SER A 508 11.85 -6.25 30.94
C SER A 508 13.00 -7.08 31.52
N ASP A 509 14.22 -6.56 31.40
CA ASP A 509 15.36 -6.98 32.22
C ASP A 509 15.08 -6.49 33.64
N SER A 510 14.19 -7.22 34.31
CA SER A 510 14.22 -7.39 35.75
C SER A 510 14.40 -8.88 35.93
N GLY A 511 15.68 -9.25 35.95
CA GLY A 511 16.15 -10.61 36.09
C GLY A 511 15.44 -11.36 37.20
N SER A 512 15.27 -12.65 36.94
CA SER A 512 14.84 -13.66 37.89
C SER A 512 15.54 -13.49 39.24
N MET A 513 14.77 -13.15 40.28
CA MET A 513 15.12 -13.41 41.66
C MET A 513 13.98 -14.19 42.32
N ALA A 514 14.22 -15.51 42.41
CA ALA A 514 13.90 -16.41 43.52
C ALA A 514 12.46 -16.48 44.09
N SER A 515 11.85 -17.64 43.84
CA SER A 515 11.21 -18.53 44.85
C SER A 515 10.39 -17.98 46.02
N ARG A 516 9.15 -18.52 46.12
CA ARG A 516 8.38 -18.92 47.31
C ARG A 516 8.10 -17.87 48.41
N GLY A 517 6.85 -17.43 48.50
CA GLY A 517 6.21 -16.89 49.72
C GLY A 517 4.94 -16.08 49.42
N PRO A 518 3.88 -16.14 50.26
CA PRO A 518 2.63 -15.40 50.00
C PRO A 518 2.81 -13.91 50.34
N PRO A 519 2.08 -12.98 49.67
CA PRO A 519 2.26 -11.56 49.92
C PRO A 519 1.55 -11.13 51.21
N LEU A 520 2.34 -10.65 52.17
CA LEU A 520 1.89 -9.77 53.26
C LEU A 520 1.94 -8.31 52.77
N GLY A 521 0.91 -7.55 53.13
CA GLY A 521 0.68 -6.19 52.67
C GLY A 521 1.76 -5.17 53.08
N GLY A 522 2.01 -4.23 52.18
CA GLY A 522 2.87 -3.07 52.42
C GLY A 522 2.75 -2.06 51.28
N ARG A 523 1.95 -1.02 51.49
CA ARG A 523 1.71 0.08 50.54
C ARG A 523 2.92 1.02 50.58
N HIS A 524 3.81 0.94 49.59
CA HIS A 524 4.85 1.95 49.35
C HIS A 524 4.52 2.77 48.10
N THR A 525 4.05 4.00 48.33
CA THR A 525 4.00 5.08 47.34
C THR A 525 5.42 5.51 47.01
N LYS A 526 5.91 5.20 45.80
CA LYS A 526 7.10 5.86 45.25
C LYS A 526 6.68 7.17 44.58
N ALA A 527 7.26 8.27 45.06
CA ALA A 527 7.07 9.62 44.54
C ALA A 527 7.48 9.71 43.07
N ALA A 528 6.66 10.39 42.28
CA ALA A 528 6.91 10.71 40.89
C ALA A 528 8.05 11.74 40.77
N GLY A 529 9.25 11.26 40.46
CA GLY A 529 10.30 12.10 39.90
C GLY A 529 10.02 12.31 38.41
N VAL A 530 9.74 13.54 38.02
CA VAL A 530 9.65 14.00 36.62
C VAL A 530 11.05 13.98 36.02
N GLY A 531 11.54 12.79 35.68
CA GLY A 531 12.72 12.60 34.86
C GLY A 531 12.29 12.45 33.41
N ASN A 532 12.74 13.34 32.53
CA ASN A 532 12.60 13.20 31.08
C ASN A 532 13.29 11.89 30.66
N VAL A 533 12.54 10.79 30.58
CA VAL A 533 13.07 9.53 30.04
C VAL A 533 13.33 9.80 28.55
N ALA A 534 14.60 9.89 28.19
CA ALA A 534 15.00 10.13 26.82
C ALA A 534 14.43 9.02 25.91
N VAL A 535 13.48 9.39 25.05
CA VAL A 535 12.87 8.45 24.11
C VAL A 535 13.95 7.99 23.14
N ARG A 536 14.22 6.67 23.12
CA ARG A 536 15.23 6.10 22.24
C ARG A 536 14.80 6.30 20.78
N PRO A 537 15.66 6.88 19.92
CA PRO A 537 15.35 7.03 18.50
C PRO A 537 15.12 5.67 17.84
N LEU A 538 14.18 5.65 16.89
CA LEU A 538 13.93 4.46 16.08
C LEU A 538 15.13 4.17 15.18
N PRO A 539 15.44 2.88 14.89
CA PRO A 539 16.45 2.53 13.91
C PRO A 539 16.15 3.16 12.54
N ALA A 540 17.15 3.82 11.95
CA ALA A 540 17.00 4.42 10.64
C ALA A 540 16.85 3.35 9.55
N LEU A 541 15.83 3.51 8.70
CA LEU A 541 15.66 2.70 7.50
C LEU A 541 16.77 2.95 6.50
N LYS A 542 17.13 1.93 5.71
CA LYS A 542 18.05 2.13 4.57
C LYS A 542 17.39 2.94 3.46
N GLU A 543 18.18 3.74 2.75
CA GLU A 543 17.70 4.67 1.71
C GLU A 543 16.91 4.00 0.58
N ASN A 544 17.29 2.78 0.18
CA ASN A 544 16.56 2.02 -0.84
C ASN A 544 15.18 1.55 -0.36
N VAL A 545 15.00 1.31 0.95
CA VAL A 545 13.71 0.94 1.56
C VAL A 545 12.83 2.16 1.78
N LYS A 546 13.40 3.32 2.16
CA LYS A 546 12.66 4.57 2.36
C LYS A 546 11.86 5.03 1.12
N ARG A 547 12.32 4.66 -0.07
CA ARG A 547 11.72 5.06 -1.36
C ARG A 547 10.55 4.19 -1.80
N VAL A 548 10.26 3.10 -1.09
CA VAL A 548 9.20 2.15 -1.43
C VAL A 548 8.18 2.03 -0.29
N MET A 549 7.01 1.47 -0.60
CA MET A 549 5.94 1.26 0.38
C MET A 549 6.20 -0.01 1.23
N PHE A 550 7.34 -0.08 1.92
CA PHE A 550 7.80 -1.26 2.67
C PHE A 550 6.80 -1.74 3.74
N TYR A 551 6.02 -0.80 4.29
CA TYR A 551 4.99 -1.02 5.30
C TYR A 551 3.71 -1.70 4.78
N CYS A 552 3.62 -1.99 3.48
CA CYS A 552 2.44 -2.60 2.88
C CYS A 552 2.17 -4.05 3.31
#